data_AF-A0A6P4ZPB5-F1
#
_entry.id   AF-A0A6P4ZPB5-F1
#
_cell.length_a   1.000
_cell.length_b   1.000
_cell.length_c   1.000
_cell.angle_alpha   90.00
_cell.angle_beta   90.00
_cell.angle_gamma   90.00
#
_symmetry.space_group_name_H-M   'P 1'
#
loop_
_entity.id
_entity.type
_entity.pdbx_description
1 polymer ?
#
loop_
_entity_poly.entity_id
_entity_poly.type
_entity_poly.pdbx_seq_one_letter_code
_entity_poly.pdbx_strand_id
1 'polypeptide(L)'
;MNNVGGPYSTAVFKFQDSRSRPVLHSVAVALVLKVITTVQRKLRALWALVKDFPVPAGAHWLLGHLVLLANGEREFDKIGLEWAVQYPYAYIFKHGPLEGVLSVNHPDYIKAVLQRPDKKDERIYGLLRPWLS
;
A
#
# COMPACT_ATOMS: atom_id res chain seq x y z
N MET A 1 -37.73 -63.80 24.72
CA MET A 1 -37.68 -63.18 23.38
C MET A 1 -37.29 -61.74 23.59
N ASN A 2 -36.12 -61.38 23.10
CA ASN A 2 -35.30 -60.28 23.61
C ASN A 2 -35.72 -58.96 22.97
N ASN A 3 -36.08 -57.99 23.80
CA ASN A 3 -36.29 -56.60 23.40
C ASN A 3 -34.92 -55.91 23.42
N VAL A 4 -34.32 -55.72 22.23
CA VAL A 4 -33.10 -54.94 22.05
C VAL A 4 -33.43 -53.70 21.23
N GLY A 5 -33.95 -52.68 21.93
CA GLY A 5 -33.95 -51.31 21.43
C GLY A 5 -32.51 -50.79 21.38
N GLY A 6 -31.96 -50.67 20.17
CA GLY A 6 -30.64 -50.07 19.97
C GLY A 6 -30.67 -48.59 20.35
N PRO A 7 -29.78 -48.11 21.23
CA PRO A 7 -29.50 -46.69 21.34
C PRO A 7 -28.55 -46.30 20.20
N TYR A 8 -28.41 -45.00 19.95
CA TYR A 8 -27.49 -44.42 18.96
C TYR A 8 -28.02 -44.32 17.53
N SER A 9 -29.13 -43.60 17.41
CA SER A 9 -29.36 -42.73 16.25
C SER A 9 -28.28 -41.64 16.24
N THR A 10 -27.14 -41.89 15.58
CA THR A 10 -26.22 -40.81 15.20
C THR A 10 -26.75 -40.11 13.96
N ALA A 11 -27.85 -39.37 14.14
CA ALA A 11 -28.07 -38.19 13.32
C ALA A 11 -27.02 -37.17 13.76
N VAL A 12 -25.80 -37.28 13.20
CA VAL A 12 -24.86 -36.17 13.20
C VAL A 12 -25.59 -35.08 12.44
N PHE A 13 -26.15 -34.15 13.21
CA PHE A 13 -26.75 -32.92 12.77
C PHE A 13 -25.67 -32.23 11.90
N LYS A 14 -25.68 -32.51 10.59
CA LYS A 14 -25.06 -31.65 9.57
C LYS A 14 -25.92 -30.39 9.49
N PHE A 15 -26.00 -29.67 10.60
CA PHE A 15 -26.39 -28.27 10.61
C PHE A 15 -25.13 -27.49 10.22
N GLN A 16 -24.66 -27.75 9.01
CA GLN A 16 -23.85 -26.81 8.27
C GLN A 16 -24.80 -25.64 8.00
N ASP A 17 -24.85 -24.72 8.96
CA ASP A 17 -25.83 -23.64 9.07
C ASP A 17 -26.06 -22.96 7.71
N SER A 18 -27.18 -23.28 7.06
CA SER A 18 -27.57 -22.78 5.74
C SER A 18 -27.68 -21.25 5.71
N ARG A 19 -27.86 -20.64 6.89
CA ARG A 19 -28.00 -19.20 7.09
C ARG A 19 -26.66 -18.45 7.12
N SER A 20 -25.55 -19.15 7.39
CA SER A 20 -24.19 -18.57 7.44
C SER A 20 -23.58 -18.30 6.06
N ARG A 21 -23.99 -19.07 5.04
CA ARG A 21 -23.46 -18.99 3.67
C ARG A 21 -23.67 -17.60 3.04
N PRO A 22 -24.88 -17.01 2.99
CA PRO A 22 -25.07 -15.70 2.36
C PRO A 22 -24.35 -14.55 3.08
N VAL A 23 -24.17 -14.64 4.40
CA VAL A 23 -23.43 -13.65 5.19
C VAL A 23 -21.95 -13.65 4.82
N LEU A 24 -21.34 -14.84 4.72
CA LEU A 24 -19.94 -14.98 4.29
C LEU A 24 -19.70 -14.43 2.89
N HIS A 25 -20.61 -14.70 1.94
CA HIS A 25 -20.50 -14.16 0.57
C HIS A 25 -20.65 -12.64 0.57
N SER A 26 -21.58 -12.09 1.35
CA SER A 26 -21.78 -10.63 1.46
C SER A 26 -20.56 -9.92 2.05
N VAL A 27 -19.94 -10.50 3.09
CA VAL A 27 -18.70 -10.00 3.69
C VAL A 27 -17.54 -10.07 2.69
N ALA A 28 -17.39 -11.19 1.97
CA ALA A 28 -16.36 -11.34 0.94
C ALA A 28 -16.53 -10.31 -0.17
N VAL A 29 -17.75 -10.10 -0.67
CA VAL A 29 -18.05 -9.07 -1.67
C VAL A 29 -17.72 -7.68 -1.15
N ALA A 30 -18.12 -7.33 0.07
CA ALA A 30 -17.81 -6.04 0.67
C ALA A 30 -16.29 -5.82 0.80
N LEU A 31 -15.53 -6.85 1.18
CA LEU A 31 -14.07 -6.79 1.26
C LEU A 31 -13.44 -6.56 -0.12
N VAL A 32 -13.89 -7.30 -1.14
CA VAL A 32 -13.42 -7.16 -2.52
C VAL A 32 -13.71 -5.76 -3.05
N LEU A 33 -14.92 -5.23 -2.86
CA LEU A 33 -15.29 -3.88 -3.26
C LEU A 33 -14.43 -2.82 -2.55
N LYS A 34 -14.16 -3.00 -1.26
CA LYS A 34 -13.28 -2.09 -0.49
C LYS A 34 -11.85 -2.11 -1.03
N VAL A 35 -11.32 -3.27 -1.38
CA VAL A 35 -10.00 -3.40 -2.01
C VAL A 35 -9.97 -2.72 -3.37
N ILE A 36 -10.92 -3.02 -4.25
CA ILE A 36 -11.00 -2.45 -5.61
C ILE A 36 -11.09 -0.92 -5.54
N THR A 37 -12.00 -0.37 -4.74
CA THR A 37 -12.17 1.09 -4.60
C THR A 37 -10.92 1.77 -4.06
N THR A 38 -10.23 1.14 -3.09
CA THR A 38 -8.99 1.67 -2.54
C THR A 38 -7.86 1.67 -3.58
N VAL A 39 -7.71 0.57 -4.33
CA VAL A 39 -6.73 0.43 -5.42
C VAL A 39 -7.00 1.48 -6.50
N GLN A 40 -8.26 1.61 -6.94
CA GLN A 40 -8.65 2.60 -7.95
C GLN A 40 -8.35 4.03 -7.49
N ARG A 41 -8.63 4.38 -6.23
CA ARG A 41 -8.34 5.71 -5.69
C ARG A 41 -6.84 5.99 -5.67
N LYS A 42 -6.03 5.03 -5.20
CA LYS A 42 -4.56 5.13 -5.18
C LYS A 42 -4.01 5.31 -6.60
N LEU A 43 -4.48 4.49 -7.54
CA LEU A 43 -4.11 4.62 -8.95
C LEU A 43 -4.48 6.00 -9.48
N ARG A 44 -5.73 6.45 -9.34
CA ARG A 44 -6.15 7.78 -9.83
C ARG A 44 -5.29 8.92 -9.28
N ALA A 45 -4.95 8.89 -7.99
CA ALA A 45 -4.07 9.88 -7.40
C ALA A 45 -2.65 9.82 -8.00
N LEU A 46 -2.09 8.62 -8.16
CA LEU A 46 -0.79 8.44 -8.81
C LEU A 46 -0.80 8.91 -10.27
N TRP A 47 -1.84 8.57 -11.04
CA TRP A 47 -1.99 9.01 -12.42
C TRP A 47 -2.13 10.54 -12.54
N ALA A 48 -2.75 11.20 -11.55
CA ALA A 48 -2.79 12.67 -11.52
C ALA A 48 -1.39 13.24 -11.29
N LEU A 49 -0.65 12.73 -10.30
CA LEU A 49 0.71 13.18 -10.00
C LEU A 49 1.68 12.97 -11.18
N VAL A 50 1.60 11.83 -11.85
CA VAL A 50 2.47 11.50 -12.99
C VAL A 50 2.20 12.37 -14.23
N LYS A 51 1.04 13.03 -14.31
CA LYS A 51 0.78 14.00 -15.38
C LYS A 51 1.52 15.32 -15.17
N ASP A 52 1.65 15.73 -13.92
CA ASP A 52 2.21 17.04 -13.57
C ASP A 52 3.71 16.99 -13.28
N PHE A 53 4.23 15.83 -12.85
CA PHE A 53 5.61 15.66 -12.42
C PHE A 53 6.32 14.52 -13.16
N PRO A 54 7.62 14.68 -13.46
CA PRO A 54 8.41 13.64 -14.10
C PRO A 54 8.57 12.43 -13.18
N VAL A 55 8.63 11.24 -13.79
CA VAL A 55 8.94 9.98 -13.11
C VAL A 55 10.31 9.52 -13.60
N PRO A 56 11.30 9.37 -12.70
CA PRO A 56 12.59 8.82 -13.06
C PRO A 56 12.47 7.42 -13.70
N ALA A 57 13.41 7.11 -14.60
CA ALA A 57 13.50 5.80 -15.22
C ALA A 57 14.05 4.74 -14.23
N GLY A 58 13.79 3.46 -14.51
CA GLY A 58 14.32 2.35 -13.71
C GLY A 58 13.41 1.84 -12.59
N ALA A 59 12.12 2.22 -12.59
CA ALA A 59 11.13 1.64 -11.68
C ALA A 59 10.92 0.15 -11.96
N HIS A 60 11.23 -0.71 -10.98
CA HIS A 60 10.83 -2.12 -11.03
C HIS A 60 9.29 -2.23 -10.99
N TRP A 61 8.72 -3.21 -11.71
CA TRP A 61 7.26 -3.33 -11.85
C TRP A 61 6.53 -3.51 -10.51
N LEU A 62 7.14 -4.22 -9.55
CA LEU A 62 6.55 -4.49 -8.24
C LEU A 62 7.01 -3.51 -7.14
N LEU A 63 8.31 -3.22 -7.10
CA LEU A 63 8.95 -2.48 -6.00
C LEU A 63 9.16 -0.99 -6.35
N GLY A 64 8.96 -0.60 -7.61
CA GLY A 64 9.26 0.74 -8.08
C GLY A 64 10.74 1.07 -7.89
N HIS A 65 11.01 2.25 -7.35
CA HIS A 65 12.36 2.71 -7.05
C HIS A 65 12.89 2.18 -5.70
N LEU A 66 12.08 1.44 -4.93
CA LEU A 66 12.56 0.85 -3.67
C LEU A 66 13.67 -0.19 -3.89
N VAL A 67 13.80 -0.73 -5.11
CA VAL A 67 14.91 -1.60 -5.50
C VAL A 67 16.27 -0.93 -5.30
N LEU A 68 16.33 0.41 -5.38
CA LEU A 68 17.56 1.16 -5.16
C LEU A 68 18.06 1.05 -3.72
N LEU A 69 17.16 0.90 -2.74
CA LEU A 69 17.54 0.71 -1.34
C LEU A 69 18.22 -0.66 -1.13
N ALA A 70 17.87 -1.67 -1.94
CA ALA A 70 18.48 -2.99 -1.86
C ALA A 70 19.94 -2.99 -2.34
N ASN A 71 20.32 -2.02 -3.18
CA ASN A 71 21.68 -1.89 -3.70
C ASN A 71 22.64 -1.18 -2.72
N GLY A 72 22.14 -0.72 -1.57
CA GLY A 72 22.92 -0.06 -0.53
C GLY A 72 22.76 1.46 -0.52
N GLU A 73 23.08 2.07 0.62
CA GLU A 73 22.90 3.51 0.89
C GLU A 73 23.67 4.40 -0.10
N ARG A 74 24.92 4.05 -0.43
CA ARG A 74 25.78 4.88 -1.29
C ARG A 74 25.26 4.99 -2.71
N GLU A 75 24.73 3.90 -3.26
CA GLU A 75 24.14 3.91 -4.59
C GLU A 75 22.81 4.67 -4.59
N PHE A 76 22.02 4.52 -3.53
CA PHE A 76 20.79 5.30 -3.35
C PHE A 76 21.08 6.81 -3.29
N ASP A 77 22.07 7.23 -2.50
CA ASP A 77 22.45 8.63 -2.35
C ASP A 77 22.99 9.21 -3.66
N LYS A 78 23.82 8.44 -4.37
CA LYS A 78 24.37 8.86 -5.67
C LYS A 78 23.26 9.09 -6.69
N ILE A 79 22.35 8.14 -6.84
CA ILE A 79 21.21 8.25 -7.77
C ILE A 79 20.27 9.37 -7.33
N GLY A 80 20.06 9.54 -6.02
CA GLY A 80 19.28 10.63 -5.45
C GLY A 80 19.85 12.00 -5.83
N LEU A 81 21.18 12.17 -5.75
CA LEU A 81 21.86 13.39 -6.16
C LEU A 81 21.76 13.62 -7.69
N GLU A 82 21.96 12.58 -8.49
CA GLU A 82 21.79 12.65 -9.94
C GLU A 82 20.37 13.10 -10.33
N TRP A 83 19.34 12.55 -9.67
CA TRP A 83 17.95 12.97 -9.88
C TRP A 83 17.65 14.36 -9.35
N ALA A 84 18.29 14.81 -8.27
CA ALA A 84 18.15 16.17 -7.79
C ALA A 84 18.67 17.20 -8.79
N VAL A 85 19.76 16.87 -9.50
CA VAL A 85 20.30 17.71 -10.59
C VAL A 85 19.41 17.63 -11.83
N GLN A 86 18.94 16.43 -12.21
CA GLN A 86 18.12 16.23 -13.40
C GLN A 86 16.70 16.80 -13.27
N TYR A 87 16.12 16.74 -12.07
CA TYR A 87 14.77 17.18 -11.75
C TYR A 87 14.82 18.22 -10.63
N PRO A 88 15.23 19.46 -10.91
CA PRO A 88 15.54 20.46 -9.89
C PRO A 88 14.33 20.92 -9.06
N TYR A 89 13.12 20.77 -9.59
CA TYR A 89 11.89 21.14 -8.89
C TYR A 89 11.38 20.00 -8.01
N ALA A 90 10.83 18.98 -8.64
CA ALA A 90 10.28 17.80 -7.99
C ALA A 90 10.17 16.64 -8.99
N TYR A 91 10.10 15.42 -8.45
CA TYR A 91 9.88 14.20 -9.23
C TYR A 91 9.10 13.17 -8.42
N ILE A 92 8.46 12.22 -9.09
CA ILE A 92 7.72 11.14 -8.42
C ILE A 92 8.62 9.95 -8.15
N PHE A 93 8.87 9.67 -6.88
CA PHE A 93 9.53 8.47 -6.41
C PHE A 93 8.52 7.33 -6.20
N LYS A 94 8.51 6.31 -7.08
CA LYS A 94 7.51 5.22 -7.03
C LYS A 94 7.82 4.17 -5.97
N HIS A 95 6.82 3.85 -5.17
CA HIS A 95 6.78 2.72 -4.23
C HIS A 95 5.89 1.61 -4.84
N GLY A 96 6.37 0.99 -5.90
CA GLY A 96 5.60 0.01 -6.68
C GLY A 96 4.53 0.62 -7.58
N PRO A 97 3.53 -0.19 -8.01
CA PRO A 97 2.58 0.20 -9.06
C PRO A 97 1.41 1.09 -8.57
N LEU A 98 1.11 1.08 -7.27
CA LEU A 98 -0.06 1.77 -6.71
C LEU A 98 0.27 3.07 -6.02
N GLU A 99 1.55 3.36 -5.79
CA GLU A 99 1.95 4.43 -4.92
C GLU A 99 3.24 5.11 -5.35
N GLY A 100 3.31 6.42 -5.13
CA GLY A 100 4.49 7.22 -5.34
C GLY A 100 4.48 8.41 -4.39
N VAL A 101 5.66 8.84 -4.01
CA VAL A 101 5.90 10.01 -3.17
C VAL A 101 6.47 11.12 -4.06
N LEU A 102 5.99 12.34 -3.88
CA LEU A 102 6.57 13.50 -4.53
C LEU A 102 7.86 13.87 -3.78
N SER A 103 9.01 13.62 -4.40
CA SER A 103 10.30 14.09 -3.92
C SER A 103 10.51 15.52 -4.42
N VAL A 104 10.87 16.42 -3.51
CA VAL A 104 10.98 17.86 -3.77
C VAL A 104 12.42 18.28 -3.51
N ASN A 105 13.05 18.90 -4.51
CA ASN A 105 14.45 19.32 -4.42
C ASN A 105 14.60 20.85 -4.36
N HIS A 106 13.60 21.61 -4.82
CA HIS A 106 13.69 23.07 -4.85
C HIS A 106 13.39 23.71 -3.48
N PRO A 107 14.22 24.64 -2.98
CA PRO A 107 14.08 25.22 -1.64
C PRO A 107 12.70 25.86 -1.40
N ASP A 108 12.15 26.56 -2.40
CA ASP A 108 10.83 27.20 -2.26
C ASP A 108 9.70 26.19 -2.06
N TYR A 109 9.75 25.04 -2.73
CA TYR A 109 8.74 24.00 -2.59
C TYR A 109 8.91 23.28 -1.25
N ILE A 110 10.16 23.00 -0.86
CA ILE A 110 10.46 22.40 0.46
C ILE A 110 9.89 23.28 1.56
N LYS A 111 10.12 24.61 1.50
CA LYS A 111 9.58 25.56 2.45
C LYS A 111 8.05 25.54 2.44
N ALA A 112 7.42 25.55 1.27
CA ALA A 112 5.97 25.51 1.14
C ALA A 112 5.35 24.21 1.71
N VAL A 113 6.04 23.07 1.62
CA VAL A 113 5.58 21.80 2.20
C VAL A 113 5.81 21.78 3.71
N LEU A 114 7.00 22.19 4.19
CA LEU A 114 7.36 22.18 5.62
C LEU A 114 6.56 23.18 6.46
N GLN A 115 6.07 24.27 5.86
CA GLN A 115 5.25 25.26 6.56
C GLN A 115 3.80 24.82 6.77
N ARG A 116 3.35 23.74 6.12
CA ARG A 116 1.98 23.24 6.31
C ARG A 116 1.86 22.52 7.64
N PRO A 117 0.73 22.64 8.36
CA PRO A 117 0.44 21.86 9.57
C PRO A 117 0.07 20.40 9.24
N ASP A 118 0.51 19.88 8.10
CA ASP A 118 0.19 18.54 7.63
C ASP A 118 0.86 17.50 8.54
N LYS A 119 0.10 16.45 8.88
CA LYS A 119 0.64 15.35 9.67
C LYS A 119 1.74 14.65 8.87
N LYS A 120 2.85 14.30 9.54
CA LYS A 120 3.89 13.46 8.98
C LYS A 120 3.27 12.14 8.49
N ASP A 121 3.78 11.62 7.38
CA ASP A 121 3.32 10.34 6.86
C ASP A 121 3.55 9.23 7.90
N GLU A 122 2.47 8.65 8.42
CA GLU A 122 2.56 7.67 9.51
C GLU A 122 3.27 6.39 9.06
N ARG A 123 3.27 6.07 7.76
CA ARG A 123 3.97 4.87 7.27
C ARG A 123 5.47 5.02 7.43
N ILE A 124 6.07 6.10 6.94
CA ILE A 124 7.52 6.32 7.08
C ILE A 124 7.87 6.76 8.51
N TYR A 125 7.11 7.69 9.08
CA TYR A 125 7.38 8.21 10.43
C TYR A 125 7.19 7.13 11.51
N GLY A 126 6.22 6.22 11.34
CA GLY A 126 6.02 5.09 12.23
C GLY A 126 7.21 4.11 12.24
N LEU A 127 7.85 3.89 11.08
CA LEU A 127 9.06 3.08 10.97
C LEU A 127 10.27 3.75 11.63
N LEU A 128 10.38 5.08 11.51
CA LEU A 128 11.49 5.85 12.08
C LEU A 128 11.31 6.15 13.56
N ARG A 129 10.08 6.02 14.11
CA ARG A 129 9.75 6.36 15.49
C ARG A 129 10.70 5.77 16.54
N PRO A 130 11.11 4.48 16.48
CA PRO A 130 12.05 3.91 17.45
C PRO A 130 13.44 4.55 17.46
N TRP A 131 13.86 5.11 16.33
CA TRP A 131 15.18 5.70 16.10
C TRP A 131 15.24 7.20 16.40
N LEU A 132 14.07 7.84 16.51
CA LEU A 132 13.91 9.27 16.78
C LEU A 132 13.61 9.55 18.26
N SER A 133 13.58 8.50 19.09
CA SER A 133 13.40 8.55 20.55
C SER A 133 14.70 8.85 21.29
#